data_AF-A0A386PMG7-F1
#
_entry.id   AF-A0A386PMG7-F1
#
_cell.length_a   1.000
_cell.length_b   1.000
_cell.length_c   1.000
_cell.angle_alpha   90.00
_cell.angle_beta   90.00
_cell.angle_gamma   90.00
#
_symmetry.space_group_name_H-M   'P 1'
#
loop_
_entity.id
_entity.type
_entity.pdbx_description
1 polymer ?
#
loop_
_entity_poly.entity_id
_entity_poly.type
_entity_poly.pdbx_seq_one_letter_code
_entity_poly.pdbx_strand_id
1 'polypeptide(L)'
;MSKKERIIALIFDFDGTLIYGNMQQVLFDEYSVDANLFWNEVENLSVVYNKNSYNIIANEMIYLSHFLTYVKEGILKGLNNKVLFNLGSKLKFFEGVIELFEEIDAINKDIKESGVTVNIYIVSSGFRQMILGSKVAPYITKVWACEFIDAYLMPFYENLESKFSENSVLSSVCYFVDHTIKTRVIFELNKGSYDKINKRIPKSRREIPFENMFYIADGFNDIPAFEILNNNLDHYKNTLIVYYENDKEAKRLLKEKRVGDVAEANYSKGTKLYNWIMEKIHLNI
;
A
#
# COMPACT_ATOMS: atom_id res chain seq x y z
N MET A 1 7.38 34.88 -6.97
CA MET A 1 7.06 33.49 -7.39
C MET A 1 7.23 32.63 -6.16
N SER A 2 6.19 31.94 -5.67
CA SER A 2 6.38 31.04 -4.53
C SER A 2 7.37 29.95 -4.95
N LYS A 3 8.41 29.74 -4.15
CA LYS A 3 9.39 28.67 -4.37
C LYS A 3 8.61 27.35 -4.35
N LYS A 4 8.74 26.53 -5.40
CA LYS A 4 8.08 25.21 -5.44
C LYS A 4 8.61 24.39 -4.27
N GLU A 5 7.72 23.90 -3.43
CA GLU A 5 8.05 23.03 -2.30
C GLU A 5 8.68 21.72 -2.81
N ARG A 6 9.78 21.30 -2.19
CA ARG A 6 10.44 20.03 -2.49
C ARG A 6 9.84 18.93 -1.62
N ILE A 7 9.32 17.89 -2.25
CA ILE A 7 8.77 16.73 -1.53
C ILE A 7 9.80 15.60 -1.53
N ILE A 8 10.08 15.06 -0.35
CA ILE A 8 10.75 13.78 -0.11
C ILE A 8 9.63 12.75 0.08
N ALA A 9 9.54 11.76 -0.80
CA ALA A 9 8.48 10.76 -0.79
C ALA A 9 8.99 9.45 -0.22
N LEU A 10 8.52 9.08 0.97
CA LEU A 10 8.69 7.74 1.52
C LEU A 10 7.48 6.91 1.10
N ILE A 11 7.71 5.88 0.30
CA ILE A 11 6.68 5.00 -0.25
C ILE A 11 6.81 3.65 0.44
N PHE A 12 5.76 3.22 1.12
CA PHE A 12 5.73 1.95 1.82
C PHE A 12 4.68 1.02 1.22
N ASP A 13 5.02 -0.26 1.08
CA ASP A 13 4.00 -1.30 1.18
C ASP A 13 3.52 -1.43 2.64
N PHE A 14 2.49 -2.22 2.90
CA PHE A 14 1.84 -2.28 4.21
C PHE A 14 1.94 -3.65 4.87
N ASP A 15 1.28 -4.67 4.32
CA ASP A 15 1.35 -6.05 4.81
C ASP A 15 2.79 -6.57 4.68
N GLY A 16 3.30 -7.25 5.71
CA GLY A 16 4.69 -7.72 5.76
C GLY A 16 5.78 -6.62 5.81
N THR A 17 5.40 -5.35 5.60
CA THR A 17 6.32 -4.21 5.60
C THR A 17 6.20 -3.38 6.88
N LEU A 18 5.01 -2.83 7.15
CA LEU A 18 4.72 -2.01 8.33
C LEU A 18 4.05 -2.82 9.44
N ILE A 19 3.34 -3.88 9.09
CA ILE A 19 2.64 -4.76 10.04
C ILE A 19 3.12 -6.20 9.94
N TYR A 20 2.94 -6.95 11.02
CA TYR A 20 3.19 -8.39 11.02
C TYR A 20 2.15 -9.12 10.16
N GLY A 21 2.62 -9.83 9.15
CA GLY A 21 1.79 -10.65 8.28
C GLY A 21 0.76 -9.82 7.50
N ASN A 22 -0.41 -10.43 7.26
CA ASN A 22 -1.49 -9.87 6.46
C ASN A 22 -2.58 -9.26 7.35
N MET A 23 -3.05 -8.06 7.02
CA MET A 23 -4.11 -7.37 7.78
C MET A 23 -5.41 -8.18 7.87
N GLN A 24 -5.67 -9.03 6.89
CA GLN A 24 -6.83 -9.93 6.84
C GLN A 24 -6.86 -10.87 8.05
N GLN A 25 -5.72 -11.19 8.65
CA GLN A 25 -5.68 -12.03 9.85
C GLN A 25 -6.51 -11.43 11.00
N VAL A 26 -6.44 -10.10 11.20
CA VAL A 26 -7.26 -9.41 12.20
C VAL A 26 -8.76 -9.61 11.95
N LEU A 27 -9.14 -9.61 10.68
CA LEU A 27 -10.53 -9.84 10.28
C LEU A 27 -10.91 -11.32 10.44
N PHE A 28 -10.05 -12.24 10.05
CA PHE A 28 -10.31 -13.67 10.21
C PHE A 28 -10.47 -14.05 11.69
N ASP A 29 -9.64 -13.50 12.56
CA ASP A 29 -9.76 -13.68 14.02
C ASP A 29 -11.11 -13.17 14.55
N GLU A 30 -11.53 -11.97 14.14
CA GLU A 30 -12.81 -11.36 14.56
C GLU A 30 -14.02 -12.21 14.16
N TYR A 31 -13.97 -12.82 12.97
CA TYR A 31 -15.06 -13.59 12.40
C TYR A 31 -14.91 -15.10 12.59
N SER A 32 -13.87 -15.55 13.32
CA SER A 32 -13.54 -16.97 13.50
C SER A 32 -13.40 -17.74 12.17
N VAL A 33 -12.82 -17.09 11.15
CA VAL A 33 -12.49 -17.70 9.86
C VAL A 33 -11.09 -18.32 9.93
N ASP A 34 -10.93 -19.54 9.43
CA ASP A 34 -9.61 -20.15 9.29
C ASP A 34 -8.87 -19.52 8.10
N ALA A 35 -7.82 -18.74 8.41
CA ALA A 35 -7.01 -18.06 7.41
C ALA A 35 -6.34 -19.04 6.43
N ASN A 36 -5.84 -20.17 6.91
CA ASN A 36 -5.18 -21.16 6.06
C ASN A 36 -6.16 -21.79 5.10
N LEU A 37 -7.38 -22.10 5.56
CA LEU A 37 -8.44 -22.61 4.70
C LEU A 37 -8.78 -21.59 3.61
N PHE A 38 -9.01 -20.33 3.98
CA PHE A 38 -9.34 -19.27 3.02
C PHE A 38 -8.24 -19.09 1.96
N TRP A 39 -6.97 -19.00 2.36
CA TRP A 39 -5.87 -18.83 1.40
C TRP A 39 -5.66 -20.05 0.51
N ASN A 40 -5.83 -21.27 1.04
CA ASN A 40 -5.82 -22.49 0.24
C ASN A 40 -6.95 -22.49 -0.81
N GLU A 41 -8.14 -21.97 -0.49
CA GLU A 41 -9.21 -21.81 -1.47
C GLU A 41 -8.81 -20.81 -2.56
N VAL A 42 -8.27 -19.64 -2.19
CA VAL A 42 -7.81 -18.61 -3.15
C VAL A 42 -6.78 -19.16 -4.13
N GLU A 43 -5.78 -19.90 -3.65
CA GLU A 43 -4.76 -20.52 -4.49
C GLU A 43 -5.38 -21.49 -5.50
N ASN A 44 -6.33 -22.32 -5.04
CA ASN A 44 -7.02 -23.31 -5.88
C ASN A 44 -8.05 -22.70 -6.83
N LEU A 45 -8.62 -21.53 -6.53
CA LEU A 45 -9.58 -20.86 -7.41
C LEU A 45 -8.98 -20.53 -8.78
N SER A 46 -7.72 -20.13 -8.83
CA SER A 46 -7.02 -19.89 -10.10
C SER A 46 -7.05 -21.13 -11.01
N VAL A 47 -6.83 -22.32 -10.43
CA VAL A 47 -6.87 -23.61 -11.14
C VAL A 47 -8.31 -23.94 -11.58
N VAL A 48 -9.30 -23.68 -10.73
CA VAL A 48 -10.71 -23.95 -11.04
C VAL A 48 -11.23 -23.02 -12.14
N TYR A 49 -10.93 -21.72 -12.08
CA TYR A 49 -11.37 -20.74 -13.07
C TYR A 49 -10.79 -21.04 -14.46
N ASN A 50 -9.50 -21.38 -14.54
CA ASN A 50 -8.86 -21.79 -15.78
C ASN A 50 -9.54 -23.01 -16.43
N LYS A 51 -9.97 -23.99 -15.63
CA LYS A 51 -10.72 -25.16 -16.14
C LYS A 51 -12.11 -24.81 -16.70
N ASN A 52 -12.67 -23.67 -16.30
CA ASN A 52 -13.99 -23.19 -16.71
C ASN A 52 -13.92 -22.04 -17.73
N SER A 53 -12.82 -21.96 -18.50
CA SER A 53 -12.60 -20.96 -19.56
C SER A 53 -12.45 -19.50 -19.08
N TYR A 54 -12.26 -19.27 -17.79
CA TYR A 54 -11.89 -17.95 -17.25
C TYR A 54 -10.37 -17.87 -17.10
N ASN A 55 -9.69 -17.47 -18.18
CA ASN A 55 -8.23 -17.63 -18.30
C ASN A 55 -7.43 -16.32 -18.16
N ILE A 56 -8.10 -15.19 -17.94
CA ILE A 56 -7.47 -13.87 -17.75
C ILE A 56 -8.04 -13.26 -16.48
N ILE A 57 -7.42 -13.56 -15.33
CA ILE A 57 -7.81 -13.02 -14.03
C ILE A 57 -6.55 -12.56 -13.30
N ALA A 58 -6.55 -11.32 -12.80
CA ALA A 58 -5.50 -10.84 -11.92
C ALA A 58 -5.58 -11.55 -10.56
N ASN A 59 -4.45 -11.97 -10.00
CA ASN A 59 -4.41 -12.71 -8.73
C ASN A 59 -5.12 -11.96 -7.60
N GLU A 60 -4.92 -10.64 -7.52
CA GLU A 60 -5.57 -9.77 -6.55
C GLU A 60 -7.11 -9.79 -6.71
N MET A 61 -7.62 -9.85 -7.94
CA MET A 61 -9.06 -9.95 -8.18
C MET A 61 -9.65 -11.31 -7.78
N ILE A 62 -8.88 -12.41 -7.86
CA ILE A 62 -9.33 -13.73 -7.38
C ILE A 62 -9.60 -13.65 -5.88
N TYR A 63 -8.60 -13.19 -5.13
CA TYR A 63 -8.68 -13.01 -3.68
C TYR A 63 -9.84 -12.09 -3.28
N LEU A 64 -9.92 -10.88 -3.86
CA LEU A 64 -10.95 -9.91 -3.51
C LEU A 64 -12.37 -10.40 -3.84
N SER A 65 -12.53 -11.12 -4.95
CA SER A 65 -13.83 -11.68 -5.35
C SER A 65 -14.25 -12.82 -4.40
N HIS A 66 -13.31 -13.68 -4.01
CA HIS A 66 -13.59 -14.75 -3.05
C HIS A 66 -13.94 -14.21 -1.67
N PHE A 67 -13.24 -13.16 -1.25
CA PHE A 67 -13.56 -12.43 -0.03
C PHE A 67 -15.01 -11.88 -0.04
N LEU A 68 -15.46 -11.31 -1.16
CA LEU A 68 -16.85 -10.87 -1.32
C LEU A 68 -17.85 -12.02 -1.31
N THR A 69 -17.47 -13.22 -1.79
CA THR A 69 -18.30 -14.43 -1.66
C THR A 69 -18.51 -14.77 -0.18
N TYR A 70 -17.47 -14.70 0.65
CA TYR A 70 -17.59 -14.92 2.10
C TYR A 70 -18.55 -13.92 2.78
N VAL A 71 -18.56 -12.66 2.32
CA VAL A 71 -19.54 -11.65 2.79
C VAL A 71 -20.95 -12.02 2.33
N LYS A 72 -21.12 -12.35 1.05
CA LYS A 72 -22.41 -12.69 0.44
C LYS A 72 -23.06 -13.91 1.07
N GLU A 73 -22.27 -14.95 1.36
CA GLU A 73 -22.74 -16.19 2.00
C GLU A 73 -22.91 -16.05 3.52
N GLY A 74 -22.69 -14.84 4.07
CA GLY A 74 -22.95 -14.54 5.47
C GLY A 74 -21.90 -15.07 6.45
N ILE A 75 -20.76 -15.58 5.96
CA ILE A 75 -19.62 -15.99 6.79
C ILE A 75 -19.02 -14.74 7.47
N LEU A 76 -18.85 -13.67 6.69
CA LEU A 76 -18.41 -12.35 7.17
C LEU A 76 -19.61 -11.43 7.41
N LYS A 77 -20.57 -11.89 8.22
CA LYS A 77 -21.86 -11.22 8.42
C LYS A 77 -21.72 -9.76 8.88
N GLY A 78 -22.36 -8.84 8.15
CA GLY A 78 -22.38 -7.42 8.51
C GLY A 78 -21.06 -6.69 8.23
N LEU A 79 -20.11 -7.31 7.54
CA LEU A 79 -18.86 -6.66 7.17
C LEU A 79 -19.11 -5.52 6.18
N ASN A 80 -18.64 -4.33 6.54
CA ASN A 80 -18.75 -3.10 5.75
C ASN A 80 -17.51 -2.21 5.94
N ASN A 81 -17.44 -1.09 5.24
CA ASN A 81 -16.26 -0.20 5.27
C ASN A 81 -16.02 0.39 6.67
N LYS A 82 -17.08 0.65 7.44
CA LYS A 82 -16.96 1.12 8.83
C LYS A 82 -16.35 0.04 9.73
N VAL A 83 -16.75 -1.22 9.57
CA VAL A 83 -16.17 -2.34 10.29
C VAL A 83 -14.70 -2.52 9.90
N LEU A 84 -14.38 -2.50 8.60
CA LEU A 84 -12.98 -2.52 8.13
C LEU A 84 -12.15 -1.40 8.74
N PHE A 85 -12.66 -0.17 8.75
CA PHE A 85 -11.99 0.96 9.41
C PHE A 85 -11.69 0.67 10.88
N ASN A 86 -12.68 0.22 11.65
CA ASN A 86 -12.49 -0.09 13.07
C ASN A 86 -11.50 -1.23 13.31
N LEU A 87 -11.47 -2.25 12.44
CA LEU A 87 -10.48 -3.32 12.53
C LEU A 87 -9.05 -2.84 12.29
N GLY A 88 -8.88 -1.74 11.54
CA GLY A 88 -7.60 -1.07 11.34
C GLY A 88 -6.87 -0.71 12.64
N SER A 89 -7.61 -0.36 13.71
CA SER A 89 -7.00 -0.01 14.99
C SER A 89 -6.37 -1.20 15.72
N LYS A 90 -6.71 -2.43 15.32
CA LYS A 90 -6.21 -3.68 15.90
C LYS A 90 -4.97 -4.22 15.18
N LEU A 91 -4.53 -3.57 14.10
CA LEU A 91 -3.32 -3.96 13.37
C LEU A 91 -2.08 -3.93 14.25
N LYS A 92 -1.24 -4.95 14.11
CA LYS A 92 0.01 -5.09 14.86
C LYS A 92 1.18 -4.64 14.00
N PHE A 93 1.73 -3.47 14.32
CA PHE A 93 2.88 -2.90 13.64
C PHE A 93 4.18 -3.56 14.08
N PHE A 94 5.15 -3.63 13.16
CA PHE A 94 6.54 -3.93 13.54
C PHE A 94 7.07 -2.90 14.54
N GLU A 95 8.04 -3.33 15.35
CA GLU A 95 8.65 -2.49 16.37
C GLU A 95 9.22 -1.19 15.76
N GLY A 96 8.91 -0.04 16.37
CA GLY A 96 9.43 1.27 15.97
C GLY A 96 8.69 1.97 14.83
N VAL A 97 7.69 1.35 14.18
CA VAL A 97 7.00 1.97 13.02
C VAL A 97 6.25 3.24 13.43
N ILE A 98 5.52 3.18 14.54
CA ILE A 98 4.70 4.32 15.02
C ILE A 98 5.62 5.46 15.43
N GLU A 99 6.66 5.14 16.20
CA GLU A 99 7.66 6.08 16.70
C GLU A 99 8.42 6.76 15.54
N LEU A 100 8.77 6.02 14.49
CA LEU A 100 9.39 6.59 13.29
C LEU A 100 8.45 7.58 12.58
N PHE A 101 7.16 7.25 12.45
CA PHE A 101 6.20 8.12 11.77
C PHE A 101 5.94 9.40 12.57
N GLU A 102 5.90 9.29 13.90
CA GLU A 102 5.86 10.43 14.82
C GLU A 102 7.11 11.31 14.69
N GLU A 103 8.31 10.70 14.60
CA GLU A 103 9.56 11.43 14.43
C GLU A 103 9.61 12.15 13.07
N ILE A 104 9.10 11.54 11.99
CA ILE A 104 8.98 12.18 10.67
C ILE A 104 8.01 13.38 10.71
N ASP A 105 6.88 13.26 11.41
CA ASP A 105 5.93 14.37 11.60
C ASP A 105 6.57 15.51 12.42
N ALA A 106 7.36 15.20 13.44
CA ALA A 106 8.14 16.19 14.19
C ALA A 106 9.17 16.89 13.29
N ILE A 107 9.91 16.14 12.48
CA ILE A 107 10.86 16.70 11.49
C ILE A 107 10.15 17.68 10.56
N ASN A 108 8.97 17.32 10.02
CA ASN A 108 8.19 18.21 9.16
C ASN A 108 7.80 19.53 9.85
N LYS A 109 7.48 19.50 11.15
CA LYS A 109 7.20 20.72 11.92
C LYS A 109 8.43 21.60 12.05
N ASP A 110 9.60 21.00 12.28
CA ASP A 110 10.87 21.71 12.44
C ASP A 110 11.37 22.34 11.12
N ILE A 111 11.13 21.68 9.98
CA ILE A 111 11.59 22.15 8.66
C ILE A 111 10.55 22.95 7.89
N LYS A 112 9.43 23.34 8.50
CA LYS A 112 8.29 23.97 7.83
C LYS A 112 8.65 25.20 6.98
N GLU A 113 9.65 25.98 7.39
CA GLU A 113 10.11 27.19 6.67
C GLU A 113 11.16 26.92 5.59
N SER A 114 11.70 25.71 5.51
CA SER A 114 12.74 25.32 4.54
C SER A 114 12.23 25.20 3.10
N GLY A 115 10.91 25.03 2.92
CA GLY A 115 10.30 24.69 1.64
C GLY A 115 10.54 23.23 1.23
N VAL A 116 10.83 22.35 2.20
CA VAL A 116 10.95 20.90 2.05
C VAL A 116 9.90 20.23 2.96
N THR A 117 9.26 19.17 2.47
CA THR A 117 8.36 18.33 3.26
C THR A 117 8.64 16.85 2.99
N VAL A 118 8.57 16.04 4.05
CA VAL A 118 8.65 14.58 3.99
C VAL A 118 7.24 14.00 4.00
N ASN A 119 6.82 13.39 2.90
CA ASN A 119 5.50 12.79 2.76
C ASN A 119 5.59 11.26 2.83
N ILE A 120 4.64 10.67 3.56
CA ILE A 120 4.50 9.21 3.68
C ILE A 120 3.36 8.75 2.78
N TYR A 121 3.65 7.82 1.87
CA TYR A 121 2.72 7.25 0.92
C TYR A 121 2.61 5.76 1.12
N ILE A 122 1.39 5.22 1.09
CA ILE A 122 1.15 3.77 1.19
C ILE A 122 0.63 3.23 -0.14
N VAL A 123 1.23 2.14 -0.62
CA VAL A 123 0.84 1.44 -1.84
C VAL A 123 0.73 -0.06 -1.53
N SER A 124 -0.49 -0.54 -1.31
CA SER A 124 -0.73 -1.88 -0.75
C SER A 124 -1.85 -2.62 -1.48
N SER A 125 -1.73 -3.95 -1.61
CA SER A 125 -2.81 -4.82 -2.07
C SER A 125 -3.83 -5.15 -0.96
N GLY A 126 -3.61 -4.68 0.27
CA GLY A 126 -4.53 -4.80 1.39
C GLY A 126 -5.72 -3.85 1.30
N PHE A 127 -6.53 -3.79 2.37
CA PHE A 127 -7.75 -3.01 2.45
C PHE A 127 -7.51 -1.58 2.91
N ARG A 128 -7.86 -0.62 2.04
CA ARG A 128 -7.68 0.81 2.29
C ARG A 128 -8.34 1.29 3.58
N GLN A 129 -9.54 0.82 3.88
CA GLN A 129 -10.27 1.23 5.09
C GLN A 129 -9.54 0.79 6.37
N MET A 130 -8.94 -0.40 6.40
CA MET A 130 -8.14 -0.85 7.55
C MET A 130 -6.88 0.01 7.73
N ILE A 131 -6.21 0.39 6.65
CA ILE A 131 -5.04 1.29 6.71
C ILE A 131 -5.47 2.66 7.27
N LEU A 132 -6.60 3.21 6.81
CA LEU A 132 -7.11 4.51 7.26
C LEU A 132 -7.58 4.52 8.71
N GLY A 133 -8.02 3.38 9.24
CA GLY A 133 -8.38 3.24 10.66
C GLY A 133 -7.21 2.87 11.58
N SER A 134 -6.00 2.76 11.03
CA SER A 134 -4.82 2.34 11.77
C SER A 134 -4.12 3.48 12.52
N LYS A 135 -3.22 3.13 13.44
CA LYS A 135 -2.47 4.09 14.26
C LYS A 135 -1.56 5.03 13.45
N VAL A 136 -1.11 4.60 12.27
CA VAL A 136 -0.23 5.41 11.41
C VAL A 136 -1.00 6.32 10.45
N ALA A 137 -2.32 6.16 10.33
CA ALA A 137 -3.16 6.92 9.40
C ALA A 137 -3.00 8.45 9.50
N PRO A 138 -2.88 9.07 10.70
CA PRO A 138 -2.73 10.51 10.83
C PRO A 138 -1.46 11.08 10.16
N TYR A 139 -0.43 10.26 9.97
CA TYR A 139 0.86 10.68 9.39
C TYR A 139 0.95 10.42 7.88
N ILE A 140 -0.02 9.70 7.31
CA ILE A 140 0.01 9.29 5.91
C ILE A 140 -0.56 10.40 5.02
N THR A 141 0.19 10.76 3.98
CA THR A 141 -0.21 11.74 2.98
C THR A 141 -1.25 11.18 2.00
N LYS A 142 -1.05 9.95 1.49
CA LYS A 142 -2.00 9.29 0.59
C LYS A 142 -1.84 7.77 0.61
N VAL A 143 -2.97 7.07 0.50
CA VAL A 143 -3.06 5.60 0.43
C VAL A 143 -3.67 5.19 -0.90
N TRP A 144 -2.95 4.35 -1.65
CA TRP A 144 -3.50 3.52 -2.72
C TRP A 144 -3.58 2.08 -2.19
N ALA A 145 -4.80 1.59 -1.97
CA ALA A 145 -5.04 0.24 -1.52
C ALA A 145 -6.43 -0.24 -1.95
N CYS A 146 -6.67 -1.54 -1.93
CA CYS A 146 -7.92 -2.13 -2.39
C CYS A 146 -9.11 -1.55 -1.61
N GLU A 147 -10.17 -1.19 -2.34
CA GLU A 147 -11.34 -0.51 -1.80
C GLU A 147 -12.63 -1.14 -2.34
N PHE A 148 -13.64 -1.19 -1.47
CA PHE A 148 -14.92 -1.81 -1.73
C PHE A 148 -16.04 -0.78 -1.66
N ILE A 149 -17.11 -1.07 -2.38
CA ILE A 149 -18.42 -0.43 -2.21
C ILE A 149 -19.21 -1.32 -1.26
N ASP A 150 -19.78 -0.71 -0.22
CA ASP A 150 -20.74 -1.34 0.69
C ASP A 150 -22.14 -0.73 0.63
N ALA A 151 -22.32 0.36 -0.13
CA ALA A 151 -23.62 0.90 -0.50
C ALA A 151 -23.57 1.34 -1.97
N TYR A 152 -24.26 0.61 -2.85
CA TYR A 152 -24.27 0.92 -4.29
C TYR A 152 -25.48 1.77 -4.66
N LEU A 153 -25.31 2.59 -5.69
CA LEU A 153 -26.39 3.41 -6.23
C LEU A 153 -27.41 2.54 -6.96
N MET A 154 -28.69 2.81 -6.73
CA MET A 154 -29.78 2.17 -7.48
C MET A 154 -29.79 2.63 -8.94
N PRO A 155 -30.23 1.77 -9.88
CA PRO A 155 -30.58 2.24 -11.21
C PRO A 155 -31.53 3.45 -11.12
N PHE A 156 -31.28 4.47 -11.94
CA PHE A 156 -32.07 5.72 -11.95
C PHE A 156 -32.06 6.52 -10.63
N TYR A 157 -31.03 6.34 -9.78
CA TYR A 157 -30.91 7.01 -8.48
C TYR A 157 -31.09 8.53 -8.51
N GLU A 158 -30.84 9.21 -9.63
CA GLU A 158 -31.07 10.65 -9.75
C GLU A 158 -32.53 11.05 -9.48
N ASN A 159 -33.48 10.15 -9.78
CA ASN A 159 -34.92 10.35 -9.58
C ASN A 159 -35.46 9.70 -8.31
N LEU A 160 -34.59 9.11 -7.49
CA LEU A 160 -34.98 8.42 -6.25
C LEU A 160 -34.65 9.30 -5.04
N GLU A 161 -35.58 9.35 -4.08
CA GLU A 161 -35.33 9.95 -2.77
C GLU A 161 -34.26 9.16 -2.00
N SER A 162 -34.36 7.82 -2.03
CA SER A 162 -33.33 6.92 -1.51
C SER A 162 -32.46 6.39 -2.66
N LYS A 163 -31.24 6.91 -2.74
CA LYS A 163 -30.31 6.67 -3.87
C LYS A 163 -29.50 5.39 -3.74
N PHE A 164 -29.27 4.95 -2.50
CA PHE A 164 -28.35 3.87 -2.17
C PHE A 164 -29.11 2.61 -1.74
N SER A 165 -28.45 1.44 -1.87
CA SER A 165 -28.95 0.17 -1.38
C SER A 165 -29.18 0.20 0.14
N GLU A 166 -30.26 -0.43 0.61
CA GLU A 166 -30.59 -0.50 2.05
C GLU A 166 -29.61 -1.37 2.86
N ASN A 167 -29.07 -2.44 2.26
CA ASN A 167 -28.10 -3.30 2.91
C ASN A 167 -26.68 -2.74 2.74
N SER A 168 -26.05 -2.38 3.86
CA SER A 168 -24.68 -1.85 3.90
C SER A 168 -23.66 -2.95 4.21
N VAL A 169 -23.45 -3.89 3.30
CA VAL A 169 -22.36 -4.88 3.38
C VAL A 169 -21.50 -4.77 2.13
N LEU A 170 -20.22 -5.14 2.24
CA LEU A 170 -19.32 -5.09 1.08
C LEU A 170 -19.92 -5.89 -0.10
N SER A 171 -20.08 -5.23 -1.25
CA SER A 171 -20.79 -5.78 -2.41
C SER A 171 -19.94 -5.86 -3.67
N SER A 172 -18.94 -4.99 -3.83
CA SER A 172 -18.10 -4.97 -5.03
C SER A 172 -16.76 -4.29 -4.78
N VAL A 173 -15.73 -4.69 -5.52
CA VAL A 173 -14.44 -3.99 -5.58
C VAL A 173 -14.59 -2.73 -6.45
N CYS A 174 -14.23 -1.54 -5.94
CA CYS A 174 -14.17 -0.32 -6.75
C CYS A 174 -12.75 0.09 -7.11
N TYR A 175 -11.75 -0.38 -6.37
CA TYR A 175 -10.36 -0.16 -6.67
C TYR A 175 -9.55 -1.35 -6.15
N PHE A 176 -8.57 -1.81 -6.92
CA PHE A 176 -7.61 -2.82 -6.49
C PHE A 176 -6.20 -2.31 -6.75
N VAL A 177 -5.21 -2.93 -6.11
CA VAL A 177 -3.79 -2.64 -6.31
C VAL A 177 -3.07 -3.96 -6.53
N ASP A 178 -2.62 -4.17 -7.75
CA ASP A 178 -1.68 -5.23 -8.12
C ASP A 178 -0.29 -4.63 -8.38
N HIS A 179 0.67 -5.50 -8.71
CA HIS A 179 2.02 -5.08 -9.10
C HIS A 179 2.03 -4.02 -10.23
N THR A 180 1.10 -4.09 -11.19
CA THR A 180 0.99 -3.10 -12.27
C THR A 180 0.60 -1.74 -11.72
N ILE A 181 -0.38 -1.68 -10.83
CA ILE A 181 -0.83 -0.45 -10.20
C ILE A 181 0.26 0.13 -9.30
N LYS A 182 1.03 -0.70 -8.58
CA LYS A 182 2.20 -0.24 -7.82
C LYS A 182 3.19 0.51 -8.72
N THR A 183 3.47 0.01 -9.93
CA THR A 183 4.32 0.73 -10.91
C THR A 183 3.72 2.05 -11.37
N ARG A 184 2.39 2.08 -11.62
CA ARG A 184 1.68 3.29 -12.06
C ARG A 184 1.76 4.40 -11.00
N VAL A 185 1.68 4.06 -9.72
CA VAL A 185 1.74 5.03 -8.62
C VAL A 185 3.06 5.81 -8.63
N ILE A 186 4.19 5.19 -8.98
CA ILE A 186 5.47 5.90 -9.13
C ILE A 186 5.36 7.04 -10.15
N PHE A 187 4.71 6.82 -11.29
CA PHE A 187 4.48 7.87 -12.28
C PHE A 187 3.42 8.89 -11.84
N GLU A 188 2.40 8.45 -11.11
CA GLU A 188 1.38 9.33 -10.53
C GLU A 188 2.02 10.33 -9.55
N LEU A 189 2.83 9.85 -8.61
CA LEU A 189 3.62 10.68 -7.69
C LEU A 189 4.55 11.62 -8.46
N ASN A 190 5.23 11.11 -9.48
CA ASN A 190 6.20 11.88 -10.25
C ASN A 190 5.56 13.06 -10.98
N LYS A 191 4.37 12.85 -11.53
CA LYS A 191 3.65 13.86 -12.32
C LYS A 191 2.63 14.64 -11.49
N GLY A 192 2.34 14.20 -10.27
CA GLY A 192 1.51 14.87 -9.26
C GLY A 192 0.01 14.53 -9.31
N SER A 193 -0.47 13.74 -10.26
CA SER A 193 -1.87 13.30 -10.31
C SER A 193 -2.11 12.21 -11.36
N TYR A 194 -3.16 11.41 -11.17
CA TYR A 194 -3.57 10.35 -12.11
C TYR A 194 -3.82 10.90 -13.53
N ASP A 195 -4.53 12.02 -13.68
CA ASP A 195 -4.85 12.60 -15.01
C ASP A 195 -3.62 13.11 -15.78
N LYS A 196 -2.48 13.22 -15.11
CA LYS A 196 -1.23 13.68 -15.70
C LYS A 196 -0.35 12.52 -16.16
N ILE A 197 -0.66 11.26 -15.83
CA ILE A 197 0.20 10.10 -16.15
C ILE A 197 0.47 9.97 -17.65
N ASN A 198 -0.50 10.30 -18.50
CA ASN A 198 -0.36 10.24 -19.96
C ASN A 198 0.21 11.52 -20.57
N LYS A 199 0.37 12.60 -19.78
CA LYS A 199 0.91 13.87 -20.25
C LYS A 199 2.44 13.82 -20.28
N ARG A 200 3.05 14.43 -21.30
CA ARG A 200 4.49 14.65 -21.35
C ARG A 200 4.85 15.85 -20.47
N ILE A 201 5.38 15.57 -19.28
CA ILE A 201 5.81 16.61 -18.32
C ILE A 201 7.35 16.63 -18.27
N PRO A 202 7.99 17.78 -18.59
CA PRO A 202 9.44 17.94 -18.47
C PRO A 202 9.93 17.68 -17.04
N LYS A 203 11.15 17.15 -16.88
CA LYS A 203 11.72 16.80 -15.56
C LYS A 203 11.65 17.95 -14.55
N SER A 204 11.94 19.17 -14.98
CA SER A 204 11.90 20.40 -14.15
C SER A 204 10.51 20.81 -13.67
N ARG A 205 9.44 20.25 -14.24
CA ARG A 205 8.04 20.55 -13.88
C ARG A 205 7.34 19.39 -13.17
N ARG A 206 8.04 18.28 -12.95
CA ARG A 206 7.52 17.13 -12.20
C ARG A 206 7.22 17.53 -10.76
N GLU A 207 6.23 16.88 -10.18
CA GLU A 207 5.81 17.17 -8.80
C GLU A 207 6.82 16.64 -7.81
N ILE A 208 7.11 15.34 -7.94
CA ILE A 208 8.11 14.65 -7.14
C ILE A 208 9.14 14.07 -8.11
N PRO A 209 10.35 14.63 -8.22
CA PRO A 209 11.43 14.01 -8.98
C PRO A 209 11.70 12.57 -8.48
N PHE A 210 12.11 11.65 -9.37
CA PHE A 210 12.33 10.26 -8.96
C PHE A 210 13.43 10.14 -7.90
N GLU A 211 14.38 11.06 -7.93
CA GLU A 211 15.52 11.14 -7.02
C GLU A 211 15.08 11.36 -5.57
N ASN A 212 13.89 11.94 -5.38
CA ASN A 212 13.31 12.18 -4.06
C ASN A 212 12.34 11.07 -3.61
N MET A 213 12.21 9.97 -4.37
CA MET A 213 11.34 8.84 -4.00
C MET A 213 12.16 7.73 -3.37
N PHE A 214 11.77 7.27 -2.19
CA PHE A 214 12.39 6.16 -1.49
C PHE A 214 11.32 5.10 -1.22
N TYR A 215 11.49 3.90 -1.78
CA TYR A 215 10.49 2.84 -1.74
C TYR A 215 10.96 1.69 -0.86
N ILE A 216 10.18 1.40 0.18
CA ILE A 216 10.38 0.35 1.17
C ILE A 216 9.23 -0.65 1.06
N ALA A 217 9.52 -1.93 0.82
CA ALA A 217 8.53 -3.00 0.74
C ALA A 217 9.14 -4.33 1.17
N ASP A 218 8.36 -5.38 1.37
CA ASP A 218 8.84 -6.68 1.84
C ASP A 218 9.03 -7.71 0.72
N GLY A 219 8.35 -7.53 -0.42
CA GLY A 219 8.03 -8.65 -1.28
C GLY A 219 8.34 -8.53 -2.77
N PHE A 220 8.14 -9.69 -3.42
CA PHE A 220 8.28 -9.88 -4.87
C PHE A 220 7.32 -8.99 -5.70
N ASN A 221 6.14 -8.68 -5.17
CA ASN A 221 5.10 -7.91 -5.87
C ASN A 221 5.53 -6.46 -6.14
N ASP A 222 6.50 -5.92 -5.38
CA ASP A 222 7.01 -4.56 -5.54
C ASP A 222 8.21 -4.48 -6.47
N ILE A 223 8.80 -5.61 -6.88
CA ILE A 223 9.99 -5.61 -7.71
C ILE A 223 9.79 -4.92 -9.06
N PRO A 224 8.67 -5.09 -9.79
CA PRO A 224 8.44 -4.32 -11.00
C PRO A 224 8.45 -2.80 -10.75
N ALA A 225 7.92 -2.37 -9.60
CA ALA A 225 7.89 -0.96 -9.22
C ALA A 225 9.32 -0.46 -8.88
N PHE A 226 10.11 -1.25 -8.16
CA PHE A 226 11.52 -0.97 -7.92
C PHE A 226 12.31 -0.87 -9.22
N GLU A 227 12.10 -1.79 -10.16
CA GLU A 227 12.77 -1.77 -11.46
C GLU A 227 12.45 -0.49 -12.24
N ILE A 228 11.18 -0.06 -12.26
CA ILE A 228 10.79 1.22 -12.86
C ILE A 228 11.52 2.39 -12.20
N LEU A 229 11.58 2.43 -10.87
CA LEU A 229 12.26 3.52 -10.15
C LEU A 229 13.77 3.50 -10.44
N ASN A 230 14.41 2.35 -10.31
CA ASN A 230 15.85 2.16 -10.49
C ASN A 230 16.28 2.48 -11.93
N ASN A 231 15.52 2.03 -12.93
CA ASN A 231 15.79 2.33 -14.35
C ASN A 231 15.67 3.83 -14.66
N ASN A 232 14.77 4.55 -13.98
CA ASN A 232 14.67 6.00 -14.16
C ASN A 232 15.79 6.77 -13.45
N LEU A 233 16.46 6.16 -12.47
CA LEU A 233 17.54 6.73 -11.66
C LEU A 233 18.94 6.31 -12.12
N ASP A 234 19.06 5.22 -12.89
CA ASP A 234 20.34 4.57 -13.24
C ASP A 234 21.14 4.11 -11.99
N HIS A 235 20.43 3.81 -10.89
CA HIS A 235 21.00 3.24 -9.66
C HIS A 235 19.93 2.63 -8.77
N TYR A 236 20.34 1.88 -7.74
CA TYR A 236 19.43 1.13 -6.87
C TYR A 236 19.18 1.74 -5.48
N LYS A 237 19.90 2.81 -5.12
CA LYS A 237 19.99 3.38 -3.75
C LYS A 237 18.67 3.87 -3.12
N ASN A 238 17.59 3.92 -3.88
CA ASN A 238 16.29 4.45 -3.47
C ASN A 238 15.27 3.35 -3.18
N THR A 239 15.67 2.08 -3.24
CA THR A 239 14.80 0.93 -2.97
C THR A 239 15.39 0.08 -1.85
N LEU A 240 14.55 -0.35 -0.93
CA LEU A 240 14.93 -1.20 0.19
C LEU A 240 13.88 -2.32 0.38
N ILE A 241 14.36 -3.55 0.56
CA ILE A 241 13.50 -4.67 0.98
C ILE A 241 13.58 -4.85 2.48
N VAL A 242 12.43 -4.93 3.13
CA VAL A 242 12.34 -5.35 4.53
C VAL A 242 12.10 -6.85 4.62
N TYR A 243 12.67 -7.51 5.62
CA TYR A 243 12.41 -8.92 5.88
C TYR A 243 12.17 -9.16 7.37
N TYR A 244 11.46 -10.23 7.67
CA TYR A 244 11.24 -10.68 9.04
C TYR A 244 11.56 -12.17 9.14
N GLU A 245 12.36 -12.55 10.14
CA GLU A 245 12.90 -13.91 10.41
C GLU A 245 13.79 -14.53 9.33
N ASN A 246 13.40 -14.47 8.06
CA ASN A 246 14.09 -15.11 6.94
C ASN A 246 14.53 -14.10 5.88
N ASP A 247 15.85 -13.91 5.78
CA ASP A 247 16.46 -12.93 4.87
C ASP A 247 16.92 -13.53 3.54
N LYS A 248 16.73 -14.83 3.30
CA LYS A 248 17.30 -15.53 2.13
C LYS A 248 16.86 -14.90 0.81
N GLU A 249 15.56 -14.61 0.70
CA GLU A 249 14.98 -14.03 -0.50
C GLU A 249 15.43 -12.57 -0.67
N ALA A 250 15.39 -11.76 0.40
CA ALA A 250 15.88 -10.39 0.38
C ALA A 250 17.36 -10.32 -0.06
N LYS A 251 18.23 -11.17 0.51
CA LYS A 251 19.65 -11.28 0.13
C LYS A 251 19.84 -11.72 -1.32
N ARG A 252 18.99 -12.63 -1.83
CA ARG A 252 19.00 -13.05 -3.23
C ARG A 252 18.70 -11.86 -4.15
N LEU A 253 17.64 -11.11 -3.85
CA LEU A 253 17.22 -9.94 -4.63
C LEU A 253 18.30 -8.84 -4.62
N LEU A 254 18.98 -8.64 -3.49
CA LEU A 254 20.13 -7.73 -3.40
C LEU A 254 21.30 -8.19 -4.29
N LYS A 255 21.66 -9.48 -4.23
CA LYS A 255 22.74 -10.07 -5.05
C LYS A 255 22.45 -9.98 -6.54
N GLU A 256 21.19 -10.16 -6.93
CA GLU A 256 20.69 -10.03 -8.30
C GLU A 256 20.56 -8.56 -8.75
N LYS A 257 20.89 -7.59 -7.90
CA LYS A 257 20.72 -6.15 -8.15
C LYS A 257 19.29 -5.82 -8.55
N ARG A 258 18.31 -6.36 -7.84
CA ARG A 258 16.87 -6.02 -7.99
C ARG A 258 16.42 -4.95 -6.99
N VAL A 259 17.21 -4.72 -5.94
CA VAL A 259 16.99 -3.72 -4.87
C VAL A 259 18.32 -3.09 -4.46
N GLY A 260 18.29 -1.88 -3.88
CA GLY A 260 19.47 -1.18 -3.40
C GLY A 260 20.01 -1.65 -2.06
N ASP A 261 19.12 -1.99 -1.14
CA ASP A 261 19.49 -2.46 0.18
C ASP A 261 18.41 -3.39 0.77
N VAL A 262 18.75 -4.06 1.87
CA VAL A 262 17.83 -4.89 2.63
C VAL A 262 17.99 -4.67 4.13
N ALA A 263 16.92 -4.69 4.89
CA ALA A 263 16.99 -4.56 6.35
C ALA A 263 15.94 -5.44 7.03
N GLU A 264 16.19 -5.82 8.28
CA GLU A 264 15.17 -6.44 9.10
C GLU A 264 14.04 -5.44 9.38
N ALA A 265 12.80 -5.93 9.47
CA ALA A 265 11.60 -5.16 9.79
C ALA A 265 11.59 -4.73 11.27
N ASN A 266 12.60 -3.96 11.66
CA ASN A 266 12.73 -3.31 12.95
C ASN A 266 13.07 -1.83 12.72
N TYR A 267 12.09 -0.98 12.99
CA TYR A 267 12.12 0.46 12.73
C TYR A 267 12.59 1.25 13.96
N SER A 268 12.97 0.56 15.04
CA SER A 268 13.47 1.20 16.26
C SER A 268 14.74 2.02 16.00
N LYS A 269 14.93 3.08 16.77
CA LYS A 269 16.06 4.00 16.62
C LYS A 269 17.40 3.26 16.67
N GLY A 270 18.27 3.55 15.70
CA GLY A 270 19.61 2.98 15.60
C GLY A 270 19.71 1.65 14.84
N THR A 271 18.59 1.05 14.43
CA THR A 271 18.62 -0.13 13.56
C THR A 271 19.02 0.25 12.12
N LYS A 272 19.35 -0.76 11.31
CA LYS A 272 19.70 -0.54 9.90
C LYS A 272 18.59 0.15 9.12
N LEU A 273 17.34 -0.29 9.30
CA LEU A 273 16.19 0.25 8.58
C LEU A 273 15.91 1.71 8.97
N TYR A 274 15.89 1.99 10.27
CA TYR A 274 15.75 3.35 10.79
C TYR A 274 16.82 4.29 10.24
N ASN A 275 18.10 3.89 10.36
CA ASN A 275 19.22 4.71 9.91
C ASN A 275 19.17 4.96 8.40
N TRP A 276 18.77 3.96 7.61
CA TRP A 276 18.60 4.12 6.17
C TRP A 276 17.54 5.18 5.85
N ILE A 277 16.37 5.11 6.48
CA ILE A 277 15.27 6.07 6.27
C ILE A 277 15.71 7.48 6.69
N MET A 278 16.29 7.64 7.87
CA MET A 278 16.75 8.94 8.37
C MET A 278 17.87 9.53 7.52
N GLU A 279 18.79 8.71 7.02
CA GLU A 279 19.82 9.17 6.07
C GLU A 279 19.17 9.77 4.82
N LYS A 280 18.12 9.13 4.26
CA LYS A 280 17.44 9.64 3.07
C LYS A 280 16.70 10.94 3.34
N ILE A 281 16.14 11.12 4.53
CA ILE A 281 15.52 12.37 4.95
C ILE A 281 16.60 13.46 5.08
N HIS A 282 17.62 13.25 5.91
CA HIS A 282 18.62 14.28 6.23
C HIS A 282 19.51 14.67 5.05
N LEU A 283 19.79 13.77 4.10
CA LEU A 283 20.53 14.13 2.88
C LEU A 283 19.73 14.98 1.89
N ASN A 284 18.41 15.10 2.08
CA ASN A 284 17.51 15.74 1.11
C ASN A 284 16.75 16.96 1.64
N ILE A 285 16.88 17.27 2.94
CA ILE A 285 16.51 18.55 3.56
C ILE A 285 17.59 19.58 3.25
#